data_AF-A0A937FA93-F1
#
_entry.id   AF-A0A937FA93-F1
#
_cell.length_a   1.000
_cell.length_b   1.000
_cell.length_c   1.000
_cell.angle_alpha   90.00
_cell.angle_beta   90.00
_cell.angle_gamma   90.00
#
_symmetry.space_group_name_H-M   'P 1'
#
loop_
_entity.id
_entity.type
_entity.pdbx_description
1 polymer ?
#
loop_
_entity_poly.entity_id
_entity_poly.type
_entity_poly.pdbx_seq_one_letter_code
_entity_poly.pdbx_strand_id
1 'polypeptide(L)' 'MMKITRSWREQKIMLKRRFSNLCDEDFEFEESQKESMLDNLALKLNKTRLELQKLFAELQTY' A
#
# COMPACT_ATOMS: atom_id res chain seq x y z
N MET A 1 -16.50 -18.11 -9.58
CA MET A 1 -16.03 -16.77 -10.00
C MET A 1 -14.54 -16.67 -9.67
N MET A 2 -13.68 -16.40 -10.66
CA MET A 2 -12.28 -16.08 -10.42
C MET A 2 -12.20 -14.70 -9.76
N LYS A 3 -11.73 -14.62 -8.51
CA LYS A 3 -11.35 -13.35 -7.89
C LYS A 3 -10.03 -12.93 -8.54
N ILE A 4 -10.06 -11.98 -9.46
CA ILE A 4 -8.84 -11.37 -9.99
C ILE A 4 -8.29 -10.47 -8.89
N THR A 5 -7.14 -10.84 -8.33
CA THR A 5 -6.44 -10.02 -7.35
C THR A 5 -5.52 -9.05 -8.08
N ARG A 6 -5.65 -7.75 -7.80
CA ARG A 6 -4.72 -6.74 -8.31
C ARG A 6 -3.30 -7.02 -7.87
N SER A 7 -2.38 -6.86 -8.80
CA SER A 7 -0.94 -6.90 -8.54
C SER A 7 -0.51 -5.79 -7.58
N TRP A 8 0.60 -6.01 -6.89
CA TRP A 8 1.21 -4.99 -6.04
C TRP A 8 1.49 -3.69 -6.81
N ARG A 9 1.93 -3.78 -8.07
CA ARG A 9 2.18 -2.63 -8.94
C ARG A 9 0.92 -1.79 -9.14
N GLU A 10 -0.23 -2.41 -9.37
CA GLU A 10 -1.51 -1.70 -9.52
C GLU A 10 -1.95 -1.03 -8.21
N GLN A 11 -1.78 -1.72 -7.08
CA GLN A 11 -2.09 -1.16 -5.77
C GLN A 11 -1.25 0.09 -5.47
N LYS A 12 0.06 0.07 -5.79
CA LYS A 12 0.94 1.26 -5.66
C LYS A 12 0.45 2.43 -6.50
N ILE A 13 0.05 2.19 -7.75
CA ILE A 13 -0.47 3.25 -8.63
C ILE A 13 -1.75 3.85 -8.03
N MET A 14 -2.65 3.03 -7.52
CA MET A 14 -3.89 3.52 -6.89
C MET A 14 -3.62 4.31 -5.60
N LEU A 15 -2.66 3.86 -4.80
CA LEU A 15 -2.23 4.60 -3.61
C LEU A 15 -1.67 5.97 -3.97
N LYS A 16 -0.75 6.07 -4.93
CA LYS A 16 -0.19 7.35 -5.37
C LYS A 16 -1.24 8.29 -5.98
N ARG A 17 -2.29 7.73 -6.61
CA ARG A 17 -3.44 8.53 -7.09
C ARG A 17 -4.30 9.06 -5.95
N ARG A 18 -4.47 8.29 -4.88
CA ARG A 18 -5.29 8.68 -3.72
C ARG A 18 -4.54 9.58 -2.74
N PHE A 19 -3.23 9.44 -2.66
CA PHE A 19 -2.34 10.12 -1.73
C PHE A 19 -1.19 10.75 -2.50
N SER A 20 -1.32 12.03 -2.84
CA SER A 20 -0.34 12.79 -3.62
C SER A 20 1.00 13.00 -2.90
N ASN A 21 1.05 12.73 -1.60
CA ASN A 21 2.27 12.74 -0.80
C ASN A 21 3.10 11.46 -0.94
N LEU A 22 2.58 10.41 -1.60
CA LEU A 22 3.32 9.19 -1.86
C LEU A 22 4.12 9.25 -3.15
N CYS A 23 5.35 8.77 -3.10
CA CYS A 23 6.27 8.64 -4.22
C CYS A 23 6.75 7.19 -4.34
N ASP A 24 7.62 6.89 -5.32
CA ASP A 24 8.05 5.51 -5.57
C ASP A 24 8.98 5.00 -4.46
N GLU A 25 9.77 5.89 -3.88
CA GLU A 25 10.71 5.64 -2.79
C GLU A 25 10.01 5.15 -1.52
N ASP A 26 8.75 5.54 -1.28
CA ASP A 26 7.95 5.04 -0.15
C ASP A 26 7.64 3.53 -0.25
N PHE A 27 7.87 2.93 -1.41
CA PHE A 27 7.64 1.52 -1.69
C PHE A 27 8.92 0.78 -2.07
N GLU A 28 10.08 1.41 -1.93
CA GLU A 28 11.38 0.76 -2.09
C GLU A 28 11.81 0.15 -0.77
N PHE A 29 12.00 -1.16 -0.76
CA PHE A 29 12.44 -1.91 0.42
C PHE A 29 13.13 -3.19 -0.02
N GLU A 30 14.12 -3.63 0.75
CA GLU A 30 14.60 -5.01 0.69
C GLU A 30 13.52 -5.93 1.26
N GLU A 31 13.40 -7.16 0.76
CA GLU A 31 12.31 -8.07 1.16
C GLU A 31 12.21 -8.27 2.70
N SER A 32 13.35 -8.27 3.39
CA SER A 32 13.45 -8.33 4.86
C SER A 32 12.91 -7.09 5.58
N GLN A 33 12.80 -5.96 4.89
CA GLN A 33 12.39 -4.66 5.42
C GLN A 33 10.93 -4.31 5.08
N LYS A 34 10.18 -5.24 4.48
CA LYS A 34 8.79 -5.00 4.07
C LYS A 34 7.91 -4.49 5.21
N GLU A 35 8.05 -5.04 6.40
CA GLU A 35 7.29 -4.58 7.56
C GLU A 35 7.66 -3.14 7.93
N SER A 36 8.94 -2.81 7.99
CA SER A 36 9.40 -1.44 8.27
C SER A 36 8.87 -0.43 7.24
N MET A 37 8.87 -0.79 5.96
CA MET A 37 8.26 0.04 4.91
C MET A 37 6.77 0.28 5.18
N LEU A 38 6.02 -0.75 5.57
CA LEU A 38 4.61 -0.61 5.87
C LEU A 38 4.35 0.24 7.14
N ASP A 39 5.23 0.19 8.14
CA ASP A 39 5.18 1.12 9.29
C ASP A 39 5.38 2.56 8.85
N ASN A 40 6.41 2.82 8.04
CA ASN A 40 6.70 4.16 7.52
C ASN A 40 5.54 4.68 6.65
N LEU A 41 4.94 3.81 5.83
CA LEU A 41 3.79 4.14 5.01
C LEU A 41 2.56 4.50 5.88
N ALA A 42 2.32 3.74 6.95
CA ALA A 42 1.23 4.03 7.90
C ALA A 42 1.44 5.40 8.57
N LEU A 43 2.67 5.68 9.04
CA LEU A 43 3.04 6.97 9.64
C LEU A 43 2.87 8.12 8.65
N LYS A 44 3.38 7.99 7.42
CA LYS A 44 3.30 9.02 6.38
C LYS A 44 1.86 9.34 5.96
N LEU A 45 0.98 8.35 6.02
CA LEU A 45 -0.46 8.51 5.74
C LEU A 45 -1.28 8.91 6.96
N ASN A 46 -0.65 9.08 8.13
CA ASN A 46 -1.30 9.30 9.42
C ASN A 46 -2.41 8.26 9.69
N LYS A 47 -2.07 6.98 9.53
CA LYS A 47 -2.95 5.82 9.70
C LYS A 47 -2.35 4.82 10.66
N THR A 48 -3.22 4.06 11.32
CA THR A 48 -2.83 2.84 12.03
C THR A 48 -2.52 1.72 11.04
N ARG A 49 -1.78 0.70 11.50
CA ARG A 49 -1.53 -0.52 10.69
C ARG A 49 -2.82 -1.20 10.25
N LEU A 50 -3.85 -1.21 11.08
CA LEU A 50 -5.15 -1.79 10.74
C LEU A 50 -5.84 -1.02 9.62
N GLU A 51 -5.82 0.30 9.65
CA GLU A 51 -6.40 1.13 8.58
C GLU A 51 -5.62 0.99 7.27
N LEU A 52 -4.29 0.89 7.35
CA LEU A 52 -3.46 0.63 6.18
C LEU A 52 -3.78 -0.75 5.56
N GLN A 53 -3.95 -1.79 6.38
CA GLN A 53 -4.36 -3.12 5.90
C GLN A 53 -5.76 -3.11 5.26
N LYS A 54 -6.72 -2.40 5.87
CA LYS A 54 -8.07 -2.22 5.30
C LYS A 54 -8.00 -1.50 3.95
N LEU A 55 -7.17 -0.47 3.84
CA LEU A 55 -6.94 0.25 2.59
C LEU A 55 -6.39 -0.69 1.50
N PHE A 56 -5.41 -1.54 1.81
CA PHE A 56 -4.93 -2.55 0.85
C PHE A 56 -6.02 -3.56 0.47
N ALA A 57 -6.82 -4.02 1.43
CA ALA A 57 -7.93 -4.93 1.17
C ALA A 57 -8.99 -4.30 0.25
N GLU A 58 -9.34 -3.02 0.46
CA GLU A 58 -10.24 -2.25 -0.41
C GLU A 58 -9.70 -2.17 -1.85
N LEU A 59 -8.40 -1.93 -2.02
CA LEU A 59 -7.76 -1.89 -3.33
C LEU A 59 -7.73 -3.26 -4.02
N GLN A 60 -7.72 -4.36 -3.25
CA GLN A 60 -7.69 -5.73 -3.76
C GLN A 60 -9.02 -6.15 -4.40
N THR A 61 -10.15 -5.60 -3.94
CA THR A 61 -11.51 -6.00 -4.36
C THR A 61 -12.13 -5.03 -5.35
N TYR A 62 -11.97 -5.29 -6.65
CA TYR A 62 -12.80 -4.77 -7.74
C TYR A 62 -12.65 -5.68 -8.94
#